data_AF-A0A7J8NZD3-F1
#
_entry.id   AF-A0A7J8NZD3-F1
#
_cell.length_a   1.000
_cell.length_b   1.000
_cell.length_c   1.000
_cell.angle_alpha   90.00
_cell.angle_beta   90.00
_cell.angle_gamma   90.00
#
_symmetry.space_group_name_H-M   'P 1'
#
loop_
_entity.id
_entity.type
_entity.pdbx_description
1 polymer ?
#
loop_
_entity_poly.entity_id
_entity_poly.type
_entity_poly.pdbx_seq_one_letter_code
_entity_poly.pdbx_strand_id
1 'polypeptide(L)'
;MGCSFSGLNALYDAVNGGGDVWINENRFKIVRQLGEGGFAYVYLVKEVVSDSSSALASGLAKKVKDPSHLSDDRTYAIKKVLIQNNEQLDLVREEIRVSSLFSHPNLLPLLDHSIISVKVITQISYFD
;
A
#
# COMPACT_ATOMS: atom_id res chain seq x y z
N MET A 1 22.78 18.88 -4.13
CA MET A 1 22.80 17.41 -4.02
C MET A 1 21.36 16.95 -3.84
N GLY A 2 20.60 16.90 -4.92
CA GLY A 2 19.17 16.59 -4.91
C GLY A 2 18.95 15.14 -5.30
N CYS A 3 18.70 14.27 -4.31
CA CYS A 3 18.21 12.93 -4.57
C CYS A 3 16.73 13.04 -4.93
N SER A 4 16.44 13.16 -6.23
CA SER A 4 15.11 12.90 -6.74
C SER A 4 14.82 11.42 -6.50
N PHE A 5 14.13 11.10 -5.40
CA PHE A 5 13.60 9.76 -5.13
C PHE A 5 12.58 9.44 -6.21
N SER A 6 13.04 8.89 -7.33
CA SER A 6 12.19 8.35 -8.39
C SER A 6 11.40 7.19 -7.79
N GLY A 7 10.16 7.48 -7.35
CA GLY A 7 9.19 6.53 -6.82
C GLY A 7 8.84 5.37 -7.76
N LEU A 8 9.40 5.34 -8.97
CA LEU A 8 9.28 4.23 -9.92
C LEU A 8 10.15 3.01 -9.56
N ASN A 9 11.33 3.18 -8.93
CA ASN A 9 12.18 2.02 -8.59
C ASN A 9 11.66 1.23 -7.37
N ALA A 10 10.87 1.84 -6.49
CA ALA A 10 10.23 1.15 -5.37
C ALA A 10 9.03 0.27 -5.81
N LEU A 11 8.42 0.58 -6.97
CA LEU A 11 7.26 -0.17 -7.47
C LEU A 11 7.64 -1.48 -8.18
N TYR A 12 8.82 -1.54 -8.80
CA TYR A 12 9.34 -2.76 -9.44
C TYR A 12 9.89 -3.79 -8.45
N ASP A 13 10.43 -3.35 -7.31
CA ASP A 13 10.98 -4.27 -6.30
C ASP A 13 9.90 -5.11 -5.57
N ALA A 14 8.62 -4.71 -5.72
CA ALA A 14 7.47 -5.43 -5.21
C ALA A 14 7.12 -6.72 -5.99
N VAL A 15 7.74 -6.98 -7.14
CA VAL A 15 7.55 -8.24 -7.88
C VAL A 15 8.51 -9.34 -7.38
N ASN A 16 9.61 -8.97 -6.70
CA ASN A 16 10.62 -9.91 -6.18
C ASN A 16 10.68 -10.02 -4.64
N GLY A 17 9.65 -9.55 -3.93
CA GLY A 17 9.44 -9.89 -2.51
C GLY A 17 10.33 -9.16 -1.49
N GLY A 18 11.02 -8.07 -1.86
CA GLY A 18 11.95 -7.36 -0.97
C GLY A 18 11.74 -5.84 -0.81
N GLY A 19 10.71 -5.27 -1.43
CA GLY A 19 10.53 -3.81 -1.50
C GLY A 19 9.70 -3.18 -0.36
N ASP A 20 9.83 -1.86 -0.23
CA ASP A 20 8.93 -1.04 0.58
C ASP A 20 7.73 -0.55 -0.23
N VAL A 21 6.56 -0.52 0.41
CA VAL A 21 5.30 -0.04 -0.13
C VAL A 21 4.90 1.22 0.62
N TRP A 22 4.51 2.24 -0.13
CA TRP A 22 3.94 3.46 0.42
C TRP A 22 2.42 3.43 0.25
N ILE A 23 1.71 3.68 1.34
CA ILE A 23 0.28 3.99 1.31
C ILE A 23 0.14 5.38 1.90
N ASN A 24 -0.24 6.34 1.06
CA ASN A 24 -0.27 7.76 1.41
C ASN A 24 1.10 8.20 1.96
N GLU A 25 1.16 8.66 3.21
CA GLU A 25 2.38 9.12 3.87
C GLU A 25 3.10 8.03 4.67
N ASN A 26 2.50 6.84 4.78
CA ASN A 26 3.01 5.75 5.60
C ASN A 26 3.83 4.77 4.77
N ARG A 27 5.02 4.42 5.26
CA ARG A 27 5.93 3.44 4.65
C ARG A 27 5.79 2.09 5.33
N PHE A 28 5.69 1.04 4.53
CA PHE A 28 5.62 -0.33 4.99
C PHE A 28 6.67 -1.18 4.29
N LYS A 29 7.38 -2.02 5.03
CA LYS A 29 8.30 -3.01 4.47
C LYS A 29 7.57 -4.31 4.20
N ILE A 30 7.67 -4.87 3.00
CA ILE A 30 7.14 -6.21 2.73
C ILE A 30 7.97 -7.23 3.51
N VAL A 31 7.28 -8.07 4.29
CA VAL A 31 7.90 -9.17 5.05
C VAL A 31 7.82 -10.45 4.24
N ARG A 32 6.63 -10.81 3.74
CA ARG A 32 6.40 -11.99 2.89
C ARG A 32 5.03 -11.93 2.24
N GLN A 33 4.83 -12.70 1.17
CA GLN A 33 3.50 -12.93 0.61
C GLN A 33 2.66 -13.86 1.52
N LEU A 34 1.37 -13.53 1.66
CA LEU A 34 0.35 -14.31 2.37
C LEU A 34 -0.54 -15.10 1.41
N GLY A 35 -0.77 -14.59 0.21
CA GLY A 35 -1.60 -15.27 -0.79
C GLY A 35 -1.66 -14.55 -2.13
N GLU A 36 -2.25 -15.22 -3.11
CA GLU A 36 -2.50 -14.72 -4.46
C GLU A 36 -3.90 -15.18 -4.90
N GLY A 37 -4.60 -14.32 -5.62
CA GLY A 37 -5.88 -14.66 -6.25
C GLY A 37 -6.21 -13.68 -7.38
N GLY A 38 -6.39 -14.21 -8.59
CA GLY A 38 -6.67 -13.40 -9.78
C GLY A 38 -5.59 -12.34 -10.01
N PHE A 39 -5.97 -11.06 -9.98
CA PHE A 39 -5.07 -9.92 -10.13
C PHE A 39 -4.65 -9.29 -8.79
N ALA A 40 -4.83 -10.00 -7.68
CA ALA A 40 -4.54 -9.49 -6.35
C ALA A 40 -3.52 -10.36 -5.61
N TYR A 41 -2.62 -9.68 -4.91
CA TYR A 41 -1.60 -10.27 -4.05
C TYR A 41 -1.77 -9.74 -2.64
N VAL A 42 -1.68 -10.61 -1.65
CA VAL A 42 -1.75 -10.23 -0.24
C VAL A 42 -0.37 -10.41 0.38
N TYR A 43 0.12 -9.39 1.06
CA TYR A 43 1.43 -9.39 1.71
C TYR A 43 1.29 -9.10 3.21
N LEU A 44 2.12 -9.76 4.00
CA LEU A 44 2.42 -9.33 5.36
C LEU A 44 3.45 -8.21 5.24
N VAL A 45 3.14 -7.07 5.84
CA VAL A 45 4.03 -5.92 5.86
C VAL A 45 4.25 -5.45 7.28
N LYS A 46 5.34 -4.72 7.52
CA LYS A 46 5.63 -4.07 8.79
C LYS A 46 5.77 -2.57 8.59
N GLU A 47 5.09 -1.77 9.38
CA GLU A 47 5.23 -0.31 9.35
C GLU A 47 6.68 0.09 9.66
N VAL A 48 7.22 1.00 8.85
CA VAL A 48 8.56 1.58 9.03
C VAL A 48 8.39 2.94 9.68
N VAL A 49 8.71 3.02 10.98
CA VAL A 49 8.69 4.27 11.74
C VAL A 49 9.95 5.06 11.39
N SER A 50 9.80 6.29 10.91
CA SER A 50 10.95 7.19 10.76
C SER A 50 11.28 7.82 12.11
N ASP A 51 12.52 7.66 12.59
CA ASP A 51 13.00 8.15 13.91
C ASP A 51 13.02 9.68 14.08
N SER A 52 12.39 10.44 13.18
CA SER A 52 12.32 11.90 13.26
C SER A 52 11.23 12.34 14.23
N SER A 53 11.59 12.37 15.52
CA SER A 53 11.04 13.27 16.55
C SER A 53 9.52 13.40 16.61
N SER A 54 8.81 12.28 16.71
CA SER A 54 7.75 12.03 17.69
C SER A 54 7.06 10.73 17.31
N ALA A 55 7.20 9.71 18.16
CA ALA A 55 6.50 8.42 18.04
C ALA A 55 4.96 8.52 18.05
N LEU A 56 4.43 9.75 18.11
CA LEU A 56 3.02 10.14 18.05
C LEU A 56 2.65 10.91 16.78
N ALA A 57 3.59 11.23 15.86
CA ALA A 57 3.31 12.11 14.72
C ALA A 57 3.17 11.46 13.34
N SER A 58 3.65 10.24 13.12
CA SER A 58 3.67 9.60 11.81
C SER A 58 3.33 8.12 11.98
N GLY A 59 2.30 7.65 11.29
CA GLY A 59 1.91 6.24 11.30
C GLY A 59 0.40 6.01 11.23
N LEU A 60 0.04 4.75 10.93
CA LEU A 60 -1.32 4.27 10.79
C LEU A 60 -2.16 4.48 12.07
N ALA A 61 -1.50 4.50 13.23
CA ALA A 61 -2.12 4.72 14.54
C ALA A 61 -2.92 6.03 14.65
N LYS A 62 -2.61 7.07 13.87
CA LYS A 62 -3.38 8.33 13.84
C LYS A 62 -4.70 8.24 13.06
N LYS A 63 -4.74 7.38 12.04
CA LYS A 63 -5.86 7.26 11.11
C LYS A 63 -6.89 6.25 11.60
N VAL A 64 -6.45 5.25 12.34
CA VAL A 64 -7.31 4.17 12.79
C VAL A 64 -8.18 4.64 13.95
N LYS A 65 -9.49 4.52 13.77
CA LYS A 65 -10.51 4.94 14.74
C LYS A 65 -10.54 4.06 15.99
N ASP A 66 -10.27 2.77 15.82
CA ASP A 66 -10.29 1.77 16.89
C ASP A 66 -8.88 1.20 17.12
N PRO A 67 -8.24 1.48 18.27
CA PRO A 67 -6.89 1.04 18.55
C PRO A 67 -6.75 -0.49 18.59
N SER A 68 -7.84 -1.26 18.75
CA SER A 68 -7.80 -2.73 18.72
C SER A 68 -7.40 -3.31 17.36
N HIS A 69 -7.48 -2.51 16.29
CA HIS A 69 -7.03 -2.90 14.96
C HIS A 69 -5.54 -2.61 14.70
N LEU A 70 -4.85 -2.02 15.68
CA LEU A 70 -3.41 -1.83 15.64
C LEU A 70 -2.75 -3.08 16.21
N SER A 71 -1.82 -3.65 15.47
CA SER A 71 -0.96 -4.73 15.97
C SER A 71 0.16 -4.15 16.83
N ASP A 72 0.47 -4.84 17.93
CA ASP A 72 1.57 -4.45 18.83
C ASP A 72 2.93 -4.40 18.12
N ASP A 73 3.13 -5.30 17.15
CA ASP A 73 4.35 -5.39 16.36
C ASP A 73 4.31 -4.55 15.06
N ARG A 74 3.22 -3.78 14.87
CA ARG A 74 2.95 -2.94 13.70
C ARG A 74 3.01 -3.69 12.37
N THR A 75 2.59 -4.95 12.38
CA THR A 75 2.41 -5.74 11.17
C THR A 75 0.98 -5.72 10.68
N TYR A 76 0.81 -5.71 9.35
CA TYR A 76 -0.49 -5.60 8.70
C TYR A 76 -0.54 -6.46 7.45
N ALA A 77 -1.75 -6.77 6.98
CA ALA A 77 -1.97 -7.34 5.67
C ALA A 77 -2.23 -6.22 4.65
N ILE A 78 -1.50 -6.20 3.53
CA ILE A 78 -1.76 -5.32 2.39
C ILE A 78 -2.24 -6.16 1.21
N LYS A 79 -3.38 -5.80 0.64
CA LYS A 79 -3.89 -6.33 -0.63
C LYS A 79 -3.49 -5.38 -1.77
N LYS A 80 -2.55 -5.81 -2.60
CA LYS A 80 -2.14 -5.11 -3.84
C LYS A 80 -2.97 -5.65 -5.00
N VAL A 81 -3.77 -4.79 -5.63
CA VAL A 81 -4.59 -5.15 -6.79
C VAL A 81 -4.00 -4.53 -8.05
N LEU A 82 -3.72 -5.36 -9.07
CA LEU A 82 -3.31 -4.90 -10.39
C LEU A 82 -4.55 -4.53 -11.19
N ILE A 83 -4.62 -3.27 -11.61
CA ILE A 83 -5.74 -2.72 -12.38
C ILE A 83 -5.27 -2.51 -13.82
N GLN A 84 -5.95 -3.15 -14.78
CA GLN A 84 -5.62 -3.12 -16.21
C GLN A 84 -6.64 -2.34 -17.04
N ASN A 85 -7.87 -2.17 -16.55
CA ASN A 85 -8.95 -1.45 -17.25
C ASN A 85 -9.86 -0.69 -16.27
N ASN A 86 -10.82 0.05 -16.81
CA ASN A 86 -11.73 0.89 -16.01
C ASN A 86 -12.74 0.05 -15.23
N GLU A 87 -13.17 -1.08 -15.78
CA GLU A 87 -14.12 -1.98 -15.12
C GLU A 87 -13.52 -2.53 -13.81
N GLN A 88 -12.25 -2.93 -13.83
CA GLN A 88 -11.51 -3.35 -12.64
C GLN A 88 -11.30 -2.20 -11.66
N LEU A 89 -11.03 -0.99 -12.15
CA LEU A 89 -10.90 0.19 -11.30
C LEU A 89 -12.19 0.48 -10.53
N ASP A 90 -13.34 0.38 -11.20
CA ASP A 90 -14.64 0.65 -10.59
C ASP A 90 -15.01 -0.44 -9.57
N LEU A 91 -14.67 -1.71 -9.83
CA LEU A 91 -14.80 -2.78 -8.85
C LEU A 91 -13.94 -2.53 -7.59
N VAL A 92 -12.70 -2.09 -7.76
CA VAL A 92 -11.81 -1.77 -6.63
C VAL A 92 -12.32 -0.55 -5.85
N ARG A 93 -12.85 0.47 -6.54
CA ARG A 93 -13.47 1.63 -5.89
C ARG A 93 -14.68 1.23 -5.06
N GLU A 94 -15.54 0.36 -5.58
CA GLU A 94 -16.69 -0.15 -4.84
C GLU A 94 -16.26 -1.01 -3.65
N GLU A 95 -15.24 -1.84 -3.80
CA GLU A 95 -14.66 -2.62 -2.68
C GLU A 95 -14.19 -1.67 -1.56
N ILE A 96 -13.39 -0.65 -1.90
CA ILE A 96 -12.92 0.36 -0.93
C ILE A 96 -14.11 1.08 -0.28
N ARG A 97 -15.08 1.52 -1.07
CA ARG A 97 -16.25 2.26 -0.58
C ARG A 97 -17.03 1.40 0.41
N VAL A 98 -17.39 0.18 0.03
CA VAL A 98 -18.18 -0.74 0.86
C VAL A 98 -17.42 -1.11 2.13
N SER A 99 -16.13 -1.48 2.03
CA SER A 99 -15.31 -1.81 3.20
C SER A 99 -15.12 -0.63 4.17
N SER A 100 -15.15 0.61 3.69
CA SER A 100 -15.03 1.80 4.54
C SER A 100 -16.28 2.09 5.39
N LEU A 101 -17.43 1.50 5.05
CA LEU A 101 -18.70 1.72 5.74
C LEU A 101 -18.91 0.82 6.97
N PHE A 102 -18.15 -0.26 7.09
CA PHE A 102 -18.33 -1.25 8.15
C PHE A 102 -17.30 -1.09 9.26
N SER A 103 -17.77 -1.18 10.51
CA SER A 103 -16.94 -1.24 11.71
C SER A 103 -17.59 -2.25 12.66
N HIS A 104 -17.12 -3.50 12.63
CA HIS A 104 -17.71 -4.59 13.38
C HIS A 104 -16.63 -5.62 13.77
N PRO A 105 -16.68 -6.22 14.98
CA PRO A 105 -15.62 -7.12 15.47
C PRO A 105 -15.36 -8.35 14.59
N ASN A 106 -16.36 -8.83 13.86
CA ASN A 106 -16.25 -9.99 12.96
C ASN A 106 -16.05 -9.62 11.48
N LEU A 107 -15.82 -8.34 11.16
CA LEU A 107 -15.50 -7.89 9.82
C LEU A 107 -14.09 -7.30 9.82
N LEU A 108 -13.30 -7.63 8.81
CA LEU A 108 -11.98 -7.05 8.65
C LEU A 108 -12.11 -5.56 8.30
N PRO A 109 -11.56 -4.66 9.13
CA PRO A 109 -11.62 -3.23 8.86
C PRO A 109 -10.68 -2.84 7.71
N LEU A 110 -11.08 -1.85 6.92
CA LEU A 110 -10.17 -1.17 6.00
C LEU A 110 -9.41 -0.07 6.77
N LEU A 111 -8.12 -0.27 7.00
CA LEU A 111 -7.30 0.69 7.77
C LEU A 111 -6.84 1.89 6.94
N ASP A 112 -6.41 1.64 5.70
CA ASP A 112 -6.04 2.68 4.75
C ASP A 112 -6.06 2.11 3.32
N HIS A 113 -6.05 3.00 2.32
CA HIS A 113 -5.96 2.61 0.91
C HIS A 113 -5.25 3.69 0.08
N SER A 114 -4.77 3.31 -1.10
CA SER A 114 -4.32 4.24 -2.13
C SER A 114 -4.48 3.60 -3.52
N ILE A 115 -4.77 4.42 -4.53
CA ILE A 115 -4.82 4.00 -5.94
C ILE A 115 -3.71 4.76 -6.66
N ILE A 116 -2.76 4.03 -7.24
CA ILE A 116 -1.57 4.60 -7.88
C ILE A 116 -1.70 4.40 -9.39
N SER A 117 -1.73 5.51 -10.14
CA SER A 117 -1.65 5.46 -11.60
C SER A 117 -0.19 5.35 -12.04
N VAL A 118 0.14 4.33 -12.82
CA VAL A 118 1.47 4.14 -13.39
C VAL A 118 1.46 4.68 -14.82
N LYS A 119 2.21 5.77 -15.08
CA LYS A 119 2.52 6.16 -16.46
C LYS A 119 3.67 5.31 -16.97
N VAL A 120 3.44 4.56 -18.04
CA VAL A 120 4.52 3.94 -18.80
C VAL A 120 5.26 5.06 -19.55
N ILE A 121 6.49 5.35 -19.16
CA ILE A 121 7.36 6.25 -19.93
C ILE A 121 7.92 5.41 -21.07
N THR A 122 7.33 5.53 -22.25
CA THR A 122 7.93 5.01 -23.48
C THR A 122 9.15 5.88 -23.78
N GLN A 123 10.36 5.37 -23.59
CA GLN A 123 11.55 6.03 -24.13
C GLN A 123 11.43 5.97 -25.66
N ILE A 124 11.02 7.08 -26.26
CA ILE A 124 11.22 7.30 -27.69
C ILE A 124 12.72 7.61 -27.81
N SER A 125 13.51 6.56 -28.05
CA SER A 125 14.88 6.69 -28.51
C SER A 125 14.85 7.34 -29.89
N TYR A 126 15.02 8.66 -29.94
CA TYR A 126 15.41 9.36 -31.16
C TYR A 126 16.82 8.88 -31.52
N PHE A 127 16.91 8.10 -32.59
CA PHE A 127 18.14 7.94 -33.37
C PHE A 127 18.26 9.21 -34.22
N ASP A 128 19.27 10.02 -33.95
CA ASP A 128 19.90 10.91 -34.94
C ASP A 128 21.30 10.35 -35.24
#